data_AF-A0A0K8RB52-F1
#
_entry.id   AF-A0A0K8RB52-F1
#
_cell.length_a   1.000
_cell.length_b   1.000
_cell.length_c   1.000
_cell.angle_alpha   90.00
_cell.angle_beta   90.00
_cell.angle_gamma   90.00
#
_symmetry.space_group_name_H-M   'P 1'
#
loop_
_entity.id
_entity.type
_entity.pdbx_description
1 polymer ?
#
loop_
_entity_poly.entity_id
_entity_poly.type
_entity_poly.pdbx_seq_one_letter_code
_entity_poly.pdbx_strand_id
1 'polypeptide(L)'
;MKATAHQGRTASSESPIWNAFGYSVSFFVELEKNDNRGLDFNCFFCIYAGSSDSELGWPFSKTVVFKIIHPKDKSKDIFYKVEADNYRESDCFHRPTGTSNVGIGFASLCTAGRLHGEGFIRDNKLHMLLQVKP
;
A
#
# COMPACT_ATOMS: atom_id res chain seq x y z
N MET A 1 1.88 1.85 15.87
CA MET A 1 1.09 2.69 14.95
C MET A 1 -0.13 3.34 15.63
N LYS A 2 -1.15 2.59 16.10
CA LYS A 2 -2.43 3.16 16.60
C LYS A 2 -2.29 4.25 17.69
N ALA A 3 -1.45 4.05 18.70
CA ALA A 3 -1.25 5.04 19.77
C ALA A 3 -0.72 6.39 19.25
N THR A 4 0.24 6.35 18.32
CA THR A 4 0.76 7.54 17.63
C THR A 4 -0.33 8.24 16.83
N ALA A 5 -1.14 7.48 16.07
CA ALA A 5 -2.25 8.00 15.28
C ALA A 5 -3.31 8.74 16.13
N HIS A 6 -3.64 8.21 17.31
CA HIS A 6 -4.59 8.87 18.22
C HIS A 6 -4.09 10.20 18.80
N GLN A 7 -2.78 10.43 18.84
CA GLN A 7 -2.19 11.72 19.23
C GLN A 7 -2.29 12.78 18.12
N GLY A 8 -2.93 12.45 16.99
CA GLY A 8 -3.06 13.35 15.84
C GLY A 8 -1.83 13.38 14.93
N ARG A 9 -0.93 12.40 15.06
CA ARG A 9 0.26 12.25 14.20
C ARG A 9 0.05 11.09 13.24
N THR A 10 0.46 11.21 11.98
CA THR A 10 0.45 10.06 11.06
C THR A 10 1.40 8.97 11.58
N ALA A 11 0.92 7.74 11.59
CA ALA A 11 1.71 6.59 12.01
C ALA A 11 1.86 5.63 10.83
N SER A 12 3.08 5.51 10.33
CA SER A 12 3.36 4.73 9.13
C SER A 12 4.23 3.50 9.41
N SER A 13 4.23 2.58 8.45
CA SER A 13 5.16 1.46 8.38
C SER A 13 5.42 1.14 6.92
N GLU A 14 6.65 0.77 6.61
CA GLU A 14 7.06 0.35 5.28
C GLU A 14 7.71 -1.02 5.35
N SER A 15 7.46 -1.85 4.34
CA SER A 15 8.21 -3.09 4.16
C SER A 15 9.63 -2.81 3.67
N PRO A 16 10.55 -3.78 3.74
CA PRO A 16 11.79 -3.71 2.97
C PRO A 16 11.50 -3.51 1.47
N ILE A 17 12.44 -2.93 0.73
CA ILE A 17 12.38 -2.88 -0.73
C ILE A 17 12.64 -4.28 -1.27
N TRP A 18 11.85 -4.72 -2.26
CA TRP A 18 12.08 -5.96 -2.98
C TRP A 18 12.02 -5.74 -4.50
N ASN A 19 12.51 -6.73 -5.24
CA ASN A 19 12.46 -6.72 -6.69
C ASN A 19 11.15 -7.35 -7.19
N ALA A 20 10.40 -6.62 -8.01
CA ALA A 20 9.24 -7.12 -8.73
C ALA A 20 9.44 -6.87 -10.22
N PHE A 21 9.67 -7.91 -11.01
CA PHE A 21 9.89 -7.81 -12.46
C PHE A 21 11.02 -6.84 -12.85
N GLY A 22 12.09 -6.77 -12.05
CA GLY A 22 13.20 -5.84 -12.27
C GLY A 22 13.02 -4.50 -11.55
N TYR A 23 11.81 -4.09 -11.21
CA TYR A 23 11.55 -2.83 -10.49
C TYR A 23 11.84 -2.97 -8.99
N SER A 24 12.49 -1.94 -8.42
CA SER A 24 12.65 -1.80 -6.97
C SER A 24 11.38 -1.21 -6.36
N VAL A 25 10.71 -1.96 -5.49
CA VAL A 25 9.39 -1.58 -4.97
C VAL A 25 9.25 -1.82 -3.47
N SER A 26 8.33 -1.09 -2.82
CA SER A 26 7.95 -1.32 -1.42
C SER A 26 6.43 -1.33 -1.22
N PHE A 27 6.02 -1.73 -0.02
CA PHE A 27 4.66 -1.64 0.49
C PHE A 27 4.62 -0.71 1.71
N PHE A 28 3.87 0.38 1.59
CA PHE A 28 3.76 1.41 2.61
C PHE A 28 2.33 1.47 3.16
N VAL A 29 2.18 1.59 4.47
CA VAL A 29 0.88 1.70 5.14
C VAL A 29 0.89 2.81 6.17
N GLU A 30 -0.26 3.45 6.34
CA GLU A 30 -0.42 4.54 7.30
C GLU A 30 -1.72 4.41 8.10
N LEU A 31 -1.66 4.92 9.33
CA LEU A 31 -2.83 5.27 10.12
C LEU A 31 -2.83 6.77 10.34
N GLU A 32 -3.93 7.40 9.93
CA GLU A 32 -4.16 8.84 10.06
C GLU A 32 -5.50 9.09 10.74
N LYS A 33 -5.59 10.20 11.48
CA LYS A 33 -6.85 10.60 12.12
C LYS A 33 -7.79 11.19 11.08
N ASN A 34 -9.02 10.68 11.02
CA ASN A 34 -10.03 11.21 10.12
C ASN A 34 -10.95 12.23 10.82
N ASP A 35 -11.75 12.96 10.03
CA ASP A 35 -12.65 14.02 10.50
C ASP A 35 -13.69 13.53 11.52
N ASN A 36 -14.05 12.25 11.44
CA ASN A 36 -15.01 11.59 12.34
C ASN A 36 -14.37 11.10 13.66
N ARG A 37 -13.17 11.59 14.01
CA ARG A 37 -12.39 11.18 15.20
C ARG A 37 -11.98 9.69 15.20
N GLY A 38 -12.16 9.00 14.08
CA GLY A 38 -11.66 7.66 13.83
C GLY A 38 -10.23 7.68 13.29
N LEU A 39 -9.75 6.52 12.88
CA LEU A 39 -8.49 6.39 12.16
C LEU A 39 -8.75 5.74 10.80
N ASP A 40 -8.25 6.36 9.75
CA ASP A 40 -8.20 5.80 8.41
C ASP A 40 -6.93 4.97 8.27
N PHE A 41 -7.08 3.84 7.58
CA PHE A 41 -6.00 2.95 7.21
C PHE A 41 -5.72 3.13 5.72
N ASN A 42 -4.54 3.62 5.40
CA ASN A 42 -4.09 3.89 4.04
C ASN A 42 -3.05 2.85 3.63
N CYS A 43 -2.99 2.52 2.35
CA CYS A 43 -1.98 1.60 1.83
C CYS A 43 -1.52 2.01 0.43
N PHE A 44 -0.22 1.93 0.19
CA PHE A 44 0.44 2.45 -0.99
C PHE A 44 1.54 1.50 -1.47
N PHE A 45 1.70 1.43 -2.78
CA PHE A 45 2.80 0.80 -3.49
C PHE A 45 3.76 1.90 -3.95
N CYS A 46 5.04 1.73 -3.64
CA CYS A 46 6.06 2.71 -3.98
C CYS A 46 7.04 2.10 -4.95
N ILE A 47 7.47 2.88 -5.95
CA ILE A 47 8.54 2.53 -6.88
C ILE A 47 9.77 3.37 -6.54
N TYR A 48 10.92 2.72 -6.43
CA TYR A 48 12.21 3.31 -6.11
C TYR A 48 13.11 3.30 -7.33
N ALA A 49 14.04 4.25 -7.38
CA ALA A 49 15.13 4.19 -8.35
C ALA A 49 15.92 2.89 -8.16
N GLY A 50 16.02 2.13 -9.25
CA GLY A 50 16.75 0.87 -9.35
C GLY A 50 17.95 0.98 -10.28
N SER A 51 18.96 0.13 -10.08
CA SER A 51 20.11 0.05 -10.97
C SER A 51 19.75 -0.44 -12.38
N SER A 52 18.63 -1.14 -12.53
CA SER A 52 18.16 -1.69 -13.81
C SER A 52 17.14 -0.78 -14.51
N ASP A 53 16.82 0.42 -13.98
CA ASP A 53 15.73 1.26 -14.49
C ASP A 53 15.88 1.67 -15.97
N SER A 54 17.10 1.72 -16.50
CA SER A 54 17.36 2.02 -17.91
C SER A 54 16.96 0.89 -18.87
N GLU A 55 16.79 -0.34 -18.36
CA GLU A 55 16.47 -1.53 -19.15
C GLU A 55 14.99 -1.91 -19.05
N LEU A 56 14.24 -1.24 -18.17
CA LEU A 56 12.83 -1.51 -17.91
C LEU A 56 11.91 -0.64 -18.76
N GLY A 57 10.70 -1.15 -19.02
CA GLY A 57 9.64 -0.38 -19.67
C GLY A 57 9.07 0.69 -18.73
N TRP A 58 8.80 1.88 -19.27
CA TRP A 58 8.15 2.97 -18.54
C TRP A 58 7.03 3.60 -19.39
N PRO A 59 5.93 4.10 -18.78
CA PRO A 59 5.57 3.95 -17.35
C PRO A 59 5.39 2.49 -16.93
N PHE A 60 5.50 2.22 -15.63
CA PHE A 60 5.21 0.92 -15.04
C PHE A 60 3.80 0.46 -15.46
N SER A 61 3.71 -0.75 -16.01
CA SER A 61 2.47 -1.26 -16.64
C SER A 61 1.96 -2.56 -15.99
N LYS A 62 2.37 -2.84 -14.75
CA LYS A 62 1.95 -4.06 -14.05
C LYS A 62 0.69 -3.85 -13.23
N THR A 63 0.00 -4.94 -12.94
CA THR A 63 -1.13 -4.92 -12.02
C THR A 63 -0.63 -5.06 -10.58
N VAL A 64 -1.05 -4.16 -9.70
CA VAL A 64 -0.77 -4.22 -8.26
C VAL A 64 -2.04 -4.65 -7.52
N VAL A 65 -1.94 -5.64 -6.66
CA VAL A 65 -3.05 -6.16 -5.85
C VAL A 65 -2.71 -6.05 -4.37
N PHE A 66 -3.50 -5.27 -3.64
CA PHE A 66 -3.47 -5.16 -2.20
C PHE A 66 -4.51 -6.10 -1.59
N LYS A 67 -4.16 -6.77 -0.50
CA LYS A 67 -5.07 -7.63 0.22
C LYS A 67 -4.88 -7.51 1.73
N ILE A 68 -5.97 -7.27 2.45
CA ILE A 68 -6.05 -7.45 3.90
C ILE A 68 -6.65 -8.83 4.16
N ILE A 69 -5.89 -9.67 4.85
CA ILE A 69 -6.24 -11.07 5.08
C ILE A 69 -6.97 -11.19 6.42
N HIS A 70 -8.20 -11.67 6.38
CA HIS A 70 -8.94 -12.00 7.58
C HIS A 70 -8.41 -13.32 8.17
N PRO A 71 -8.02 -13.37 9.45
CA PRO A 71 -7.27 -14.48 10.02
C PRO A 71 -8.06 -15.80 10.14
N LYS A 72 -9.39 -15.78 9.96
CA LYS A 72 -10.26 -16.96 10.12
C LYS A 72 -11.25 -17.20 8.98
N ASP A 73 -11.48 -16.21 8.12
CA ASP A 73 -12.61 -16.20 7.20
C ASP A 73 -12.21 -15.49 5.92
N LYS A 74 -11.72 -16.28 4.95
CA LYS A 74 -11.21 -15.76 3.68
C LYS A 74 -12.28 -15.03 2.85
N SER A 75 -13.58 -15.27 3.10
CA SER A 75 -14.65 -14.56 2.41
C SER A 75 -14.72 -13.08 2.79
N LYS A 76 -14.14 -12.72 3.94
CA LYS A 76 -14.02 -11.34 4.42
C LYS A 76 -12.74 -10.65 3.98
N ASP A 77 -11.83 -11.33 3.28
CA ASP A 77 -10.61 -10.70 2.81
C ASP A 77 -10.95 -9.44 1.99
N ILE A 78 -10.30 -8.32 2.32
CA ILE A 78 -10.52 -7.07 1.59
C ILE A 78 -9.46 -6.99 0.50
N PHE A 79 -9.88 -6.85 -0.76
CA PHE A 79 -8.99 -6.83 -1.92
C PHE A 79 -9.14 -5.54 -2.72
N TYR A 80 -8.02 -5.03 -3.24
CA TYR A 80 -8.00 -3.88 -4.12
C TYR A 80 -6.97 -4.11 -5.22
N LYS A 81 -7.31 -3.68 -6.43
CA LYS A 81 -6.49 -3.86 -7.62
C LYS A 81 -6.26 -2.51 -8.28
N VAL A 82 -5.02 -2.25 -8.64
CA VAL A 82 -4.60 -1.10 -9.44
C VAL A 82 -3.98 -1.65 -10.72
N GLU A 83 -4.59 -1.32 -11.85
CA GLU A 83 -4.02 -1.57 -13.16
C GLU A 83 -3.24 -0.32 -13.55
N ALA A 84 -1.91 -0.39 -13.52
CA ALA A 84 -1.08 0.80 -13.74
C ALA A 84 -1.29 1.43 -15.12
N ASP A 85 -1.68 0.63 -16.11
CA ASP A 85 -2.05 1.11 -17.45
C ASP A 85 -3.26 2.07 -17.47
N ASN A 86 -4.11 2.05 -16.45
CA ASN A 86 -5.20 3.02 -16.34
C ASN A 86 -4.73 4.39 -15.80
N TYR A 87 -3.46 4.50 -15.40
CA TYR A 87 -2.88 5.68 -14.76
C TYR A 87 -1.52 6.04 -15.38
N ARG A 88 -1.35 5.80 -16.68
CA ARG A 88 -0.06 5.98 -17.38
C ARG A 88 0.49 7.39 -17.32
N GLU A 89 -0.39 8.38 -17.25
CA GLU A 89 -0.03 9.80 -17.12
C GLU A 89 0.35 10.19 -15.68
N SER A 90 0.19 9.28 -14.71
CA SER A 90 0.54 9.53 -13.32
C SER A 90 2.04 9.38 -13.10
N ASP A 91 2.66 10.41 -12.54
CA ASP A 91 4.07 10.40 -12.14
C ASP A 91 4.41 9.29 -11.15
N CYS A 92 3.42 8.73 -10.44
CA CYS A 92 3.63 7.58 -9.55
C CYS A 92 4.16 6.34 -10.30
N PHE A 93 3.87 6.22 -11.60
CA PHE A 93 4.30 5.09 -12.44
C PHE A 93 5.40 5.44 -13.44
N HIS A 94 5.82 6.69 -13.52
CA HIS A 94 6.95 7.08 -14.35
C HIS A 94 8.27 6.59 -13.78
N ARG A 95 9.33 6.63 -14.59
CA ARG A 95 10.68 6.31 -14.13
C ARG A 95 11.08 7.27 -13.01
N PRO A 96 11.53 6.79 -11.84
CA PRO A 96 11.98 7.67 -10.77
C PRO A 96 13.09 8.61 -11.23
N THR A 97 12.89 9.90 -10.96
CA THR A 97 13.89 10.95 -11.19
C THR A 97 14.70 11.25 -9.93
N GLY A 98 14.17 10.90 -8.76
CA GLY A 98 14.84 10.94 -7.45
C GLY A 98 14.94 9.54 -6.83
N THR A 99 14.95 9.47 -5.50
CA THR A 99 15.04 8.19 -4.76
C THR A 99 13.84 7.29 -4.97
N SER A 100 12.64 7.86 -5.00
CA SER A 100 11.37 7.14 -5.20
C SER A 100 10.31 8.05 -5.78
N ASN A 101 9.28 7.44 -6.36
CA ASN A 101 8.06 8.13 -6.73
C ASN A 101 7.17 8.37 -5.50
N VAL A 102 6.14 9.20 -5.69
CA VAL A 102 5.00 9.26 -4.76
C VAL A 102 4.29 7.90 -4.78
N GLY A 103 3.98 7.37 -3.60
CA GLY A 103 3.29 6.09 -3.46
C GLY A 103 1.89 6.13 -4.06
N ILE A 104 1.49 5.03 -4.72
CA ILE A 104 0.14 4.88 -5.26
C ILE A 104 -0.66 3.84 -4.50
N GLY A 105 -1.90 4.15 -4.19
CA GLY A 105 -2.81 3.20 -3.59
C GLY A 105 -4.09 3.88 -3.19
N PHE A 106 -4.57 3.57 -1.99
CA PHE A 106 -5.88 4.01 -1.54
C PHE A 106 -5.73 4.75 -0.22
N ALA A 107 -5.96 6.06 -0.28
CA ALA A 107 -6.33 6.81 0.91
C ALA A 107 -7.69 6.31 1.42
N SER A 108 -7.79 6.10 2.72
CA SER A 108 -8.99 5.61 3.41
C SER A 108 -9.51 4.27 2.89
N LEU A 109 -8.60 3.31 2.63
CA LEU A 109 -8.93 1.94 2.23
C LEU A 109 -10.00 1.32 3.14
N CYS A 110 -9.82 1.52 4.45
CA CYS A 110 -10.72 1.07 5.50
C CYS A 110 -10.51 1.93 6.75
N THR A 111 -11.38 1.79 7.75
CA THR A 111 -11.14 2.40 9.07
C THR A 111 -10.53 1.40 10.03
N ALA A 112 -9.68 1.86 10.94
CA ALA A 112 -9.16 1.00 12.01
C ALA A 112 -10.29 0.43 12.88
N GLY A 113 -11.41 1.16 13.00
CA GLY A 113 -12.62 0.70 13.69
C GLY A 113 -13.24 -0.52 13.01
N ARG A 114 -13.37 -0.50 11.69
CA ARG A 114 -13.86 -1.65 10.90
C ARG A 114 -12.90 -2.83 10.97
N LEU A 115 -11.59 -2.61 10.80
CA LEU A 115 -10.59 -3.69 10.90
C LEU A 115 -10.64 -4.39 12.27
N HIS A 116 -10.83 -3.63 13.34
CA HIS A 116 -10.97 -4.19 14.68
C HIS A 116 -12.34 -4.88 14.88
N GLY A 117 -13.44 -4.20 14.53
CA GLY A 117 -14.80 -4.68 14.75
C GLY A 117 -15.15 -5.94 13.94
N GLU A 118 -14.60 -6.06 12.73
CA GLU A 118 -14.84 -7.22 11.86
C GLU A 118 -13.86 -8.38 12.11
N GLY A 119 -12.87 -8.23 12.99
CA GLY A 119 -11.99 -9.31 13.44
C GLY A 119 -10.71 -9.53 12.62
N PHE A 120 -10.29 -8.54 11.82
CA PHE A 120 -9.03 -8.61 11.06
C PHE A 120 -7.79 -8.52 11.95
N ILE A 121 -7.89 -7.80 13.07
CA ILE A 121 -6.80 -7.64 14.02
C ILE A 121 -6.82 -8.79 15.02
N ARG A 122 -5.76 -9.59 15.04
CA ARG A 122 -5.59 -10.69 16.00
C ARG A 122 -4.19 -10.61 16.62
N ASP A 123 -4.10 -10.75 17.94
CA ASP A 123 -2.84 -10.71 18.68
C ASP A 123 -2.02 -9.44 18.37
N ASN A 124 -2.72 -8.31 18.20
CA ASN A 124 -2.17 -7.01 17.80
C ASN A 124 -1.44 -7.02 16.44
N LYS A 125 -1.85 -7.91 15.53
CA LYS A 125 -1.31 -8.04 14.17
C LYS A 125 -2.42 -7.90 13.14
N LEU A 126 -2.06 -7.29 12.02
CA LEU A 126 -2.85 -7.23 10.79
C LEU A 126 -2.05 -7.96 9.71
N HIS A 127 -2.68 -8.91 9.01
CA HIS A 127 -2.03 -9.63 7.93
C HIS A 127 -2.38 -9.01 6.59
N MET A 128 -1.35 -8.70 5.81
CA MET A 128 -1.52 -8.05 4.52
C MET A 128 -0.63 -8.72 3.48
N LEU A 129 -1.05 -8.61 2.22
CA LEU A 129 -0.31 -9.08 1.06
C LEU A 129 -0.34 -8.00 0.00
N LEU A 130 0.83 -7.72 -0.58
CA LEU A 130 0.97 -7.00 -1.83
C LEU A 130 1.46 -7.97 -2.91
N GLN A 131 0.80 -7.98 -4.07
CA GLN A 131 1.20 -8.78 -5.21
C GLN A 131 1.31 -7.91 -6.46
N VAL A 132 2.46 -7.96 -7.12
CA VAL A 132 2.63 -7.42 -8.47
C VAL A 132 2.43 -8.55 -9.47
N LYS A 133 1.61 -8.32 -10.49
CA LYS A 133 1.25 -9.30 -11.53
C LYS A 133 1.64 -8.76 -12.91
N PRO A 134 2.04 -9.66 -13.84
CA PRO A 134 2.54 -9.29 -15.16
C PRO A 134 1.55 -8.46 -15.97
#